data_AF-A0A924HUU5-F1
#
_entry.id   AF-A0A924HUU5-F1
#
_cell.length_a   1.000
_cell.length_b   1.000
_cell.length_c   1.000
_cell.angle_alpha   90.00
_cell.angle_beta   90.00
_cell.angle_gamma   90.00
#
_symmetry.space_group_name_H-M   'P 1'
#
loop_
_entity.id
_entity.type
_entity.pdbx_description
1 polymer ?
#
loop_
_entity_poly.entity_id
_entity_poly.type
_entity_poly.pdbx_seq_one_letter_code
_entity_poly.pdbx_strand_id
1 'polypeptide(L)' 'KLGAYYSKGADWSSYTEEDGLLITGQNPASSEAVANLLLKTLIVKHNLLA' A
#
# COMPACT_ATOMS: atom_id res chain seq x y z
N LYS A 1 21.79 6.30 2.18
CA LYS A 1 20.48 5.61 2.30
C LYS A 1 19.51 6.56 3.00
N LEU A 2 18.25 6.68 2.58
CA LEU A 2 17.34 7.76 3.02
C LEU A 2 16.55 7.44 4.32
N GLY A 3 16.89 6.39 5.06
CA GLY A 3 16.24 6.05 6.34
C GLY A 3 14.99 5.16 6.25
N ALA A 4 14.40 4.98 5.06
CA ALA A 4 13.30 4.04 4.86
C ALA A 4 13.75 2.56 4.84
N TYR A 5 12.88 1.66 5.31
CA TYR A 5 13.02 0.21 5.14
C TYR A 5 12.51 -0.18 3.76
N TYR A 6 13.39 -0.76 2.94
CA TYR A 6 13.04 -1.26 1.62
C TYR A 6 12.61 -2.73 1.71
N SER A 7 11.45 -3.04 1.16
CA SER A 7 10.96 -4.40 0.94
C SER A 7 10.47 -4.57 -0.50
N LYS A 8 10.47 -5.82 -0.98
CA LYS A 8 9.93 -6.21 -2.27
C LYS A 8 9.51 -7.68 -2.23
N GLY A 9 8.53 -8.01 -3.05
CA GLY A 9 8.19 -9.39 -3.40
C GLY A 9 9.08 -9.92 -4.51
N ALA A 10 8.65 -11.03 -5.12
CA ALA A 10 9.29 -11.57 -6.31
C ALA A 10 9.22 -10.56 -7.48
N ASP A 11 10.10 -10.72 -8.46
CA ASP A 11 10.05 -9.88 -9.65
C ASP A 11 8.74 -10.11 -10.41
N TRP A 12 8.14 -9.00 -10.85
CA TRP A 12 6.86 -8.97 -11.57
C TRP A 12 5.64 -9.52 -10.84
N SER A 13 5.77 -10.02 -9.60
CA SER A 13 4.61 -10.37 -8.78
C SER A 13 3.96 -9.12 -8.19
N SER A 14 2.66 -9.20 -7.91
CA SER A 14 1.97 -8.21 -7.09
C SER A 14 2.58 -8.15 -5.69
N TYR A 15 2.92 -6.95 -5.21
CA TYR A 15 3.44 -6.71 -3.87
C TYR A 15 3.10 -5.29 -3.43
N THR A 16 2.56 -5.18 -2.22
CA THR A 16 2.14 -3.90 -1.63
C THR A 16 2.53 -3.84 -0.16
N GLU A 17 2.88 -2.66 0.33
CA GLU A 17 3.16 -2.38 1.74
C GLU A 17 2.36 -1.17 2.19
N GLU A 18 1.92 -1.21 3.44
CA GLU A 18 1.20 -0.12 4.12
C GLU A 18 1.97 0.22 5.42
N ASP A 19 2.39 1.47 5.54
CA ASP A 19 2.95 2.05 6.78
C ASP A 19 2.13 3.29 7.16
N GLY A 20 1.13 3.07 8.02
CA GLY A 20 0.16 4.10 8.39
C GLY A 20 -0.62 4.61 7.18
N LEU A 21 -0.31 5.83 6.72
CA LEU A 21 -0.96 6.45 5.54
C LEU A 21 -0.13 6.32 4.25
N LEU A 22 1.07 5.74 4.33
CA LEU A 22 1.91 5.49 3.17
C LEU A 22 1.58 4.11 2.59
N ILE A 23 1.03 4.09 1.38
CA ILE A 23 0.76 2.86 0.63
C ILE A 23 1.71 2.83 -0.57
N THR A 24 2.39 1.70 -0.78
CA THR A 24 3.27 1.48 -1.92
C THR A 24 2.89 0.20 -2.68
N GLY A 25 3.18 0.19 -3.98
CA GLY A 25 3.04 -0.99 -4.85
C GLY A 25 4.29 -1.15 -5.71
N GLN A 26 4.78 -2.38 -5.85
CA GLN A 26 6.08 -2.63 -6.49
C GLN A 26 6.08 -2.34 -8.00
N ASN A 27 4.98 -2.67 -8.69
CA ASN A 27 4.91 -2.70 -10.16
C ASN A 27 3.44 -2.66 -10.64
N PRO A 28 3.17 -2.64 -11.97
CA PRO A 28 1.80 -2.60 -12.49
C PRO A 28 0.88 -3.74 -12.01
N ALA A 29 1.41 -4.95 -11.75
CA ALA A 29 0.62 -6.06 -11.21
C ALA A 29 0.10 -5.80 -9.79
N SER A 30 0.65 -4.80 -9.10
CA SER A 30 0.23 -4.38 -7.75
C SER A 30 -0.91 -3.35 -7.76
N SER A 31 -1.34 -2.86 -8.93
CA SER A 31 -2.29 -1.73 -9.02
C SER A 31 -3.62 -2.01 -8.33
N GLU A 32 -4.20 -3.19 -8.53
CA GLU A 32 -5.46 -3.59 -7.89
C GLU A 32 -5.31 -3.68 -6.36
N ALA A 33 -4.23 -4.29 -5.88
CA ALA A 33 -3.95 -4.41 -4.45
C ALA A 33 -3.79 -3.02 -3.78
N VAL A 34 -3.08 -2.09 -4.43
CA VAL A 34 -2.95 -0.70 -3.94
C VAL A 34 -4.30 -0.01 -3.87
N ALA A 35 -5.14 -0.15 -4.91
CA ALA A 35 -6.47 0.44 -4.93
C ALA A 35 -7.37 -0.09 -3.78
N ASN A 36 -7.31 -1.40 -3.53
CA ASN A 36 -8.04 -2.02 -2.42
C ASN A 36 -7.57 -1.51 -1.06
N LEU A 37 -6.26 -1.36 -0.84
CA LEU A 37 -5.71 -0.78 0.40
C LEU A 37 -6.11 0.69 0.57
N LEU A 38 -6.09 1.47 -0.51
CA LEU A 38 -6.51 2.87 -0.47
C LEU A 38 -7.97 3.01 -0.05
N LEU A 39 -8.88 2.26 -0.68
CA LEU A 39 -10.31 2.29 -0.34
C LEU A 39 -10.54 1.87 1.11
N LYS A 40 -9.90 0.78 1.56
CA LYS A 40 -9.95 0.34 2.96
C LYS A 40 -9.50 1.45 3.92
N THR A 41 -8.38 2.10 3.63
CA THR A 41 -7.81 3.18 4.45
C THR A 41 -8.78 4.36 4.57
N LEU A 42 -9.38 4.78 3.45
CA LEU A 42 -10.34 5.89 3.42
C LEU A 42 -11.63 5.56 4.18
N ILE A 43 -12.15 4.35 4.03
CA ILE A 43 -13.37 3.91 4.72
C ILE A 43 -13.14 3.82 6.23
N VAL A 44 -12.05 3.18 6.67
CA VAL A 44 -11.72 3.07 8.10
C VAL A 44 -11.53 4.46 8.70
N LYS A 45 -10.81 5.35 8.02
CA LYS A 45 -10.59 6.72 8.50
C LYS A 45 -11.90 7.52 8.57
N HIS A 46 -12.81 7.36 7.61
CA HIS A 46 -14.13 7.99 7.67
C HIS A 46 -14.90 7.54 8.93
N ASN A 47 -14.91 6.24 9.22
CA ASN A 47 -15.62 5.68 10.37
C ASN A 47 -15.00 6.06 11.73
N LEU A 48 -13.70 6.39 11.77
CA LEU A 48 -13.03 6.85 12.99
C LEU A 48 -13.23 8.36 13.25
N LEU A 49 -13.74 9.11 12.27
CA LEU A 49 -13.96 10.56 12.34
C LEU A 49 -15.45 10.93 12.38
N ALA A 50 -16.35 9.96 12.23
CA ALA A 50 -17.80 10.08 12.38
C ALA A 50 -18.23 9.61 13.77
#